data_AF-A0A1Y0BFF0-F1
#
_entry.id   AF-A0A1Y0BFF0-F1
#
_cell.length_a   1.000
_cell.length_b   1.000
_cell.length_c   1.000
_cell.angle_alpha   90.00
_cell.angle_beta   90.00
_cell.angle_gamma   90.00
#
_symmetry.space_group_name_H-M   'P 1'
#
loop_
_entity.id
_entity.type
_entity.pdbx_description
1 polymer ?
#
loop_
_entity_poly.entity_id
_entity_poly.type
_entity_poly.pdbx_seq_one_letter_code
_entity_poly.pdbx_strand_id
1 'polypeptide(L)'
;MLMEITNTTTNTLKSVEILTVFLKDEEGPAGPSRAHIRFDPIKSVQPNEKAVVSHRTWINGRPANDAHDQIRRLEVVAGAAKPYALDISWEDEDGKMQFQRIPVGH
;
A
#
# COMPACT_ATOMS: atom_id res chain seq x y z
N MET A 1 8.55 5.62 8.78
CA MET A 1 7.28 6.21 8.29
C MET A 1 6.21 5.17 8.48
N LEU A 2 5.01 5.58 8.88
CA LEU A 2 3.86 4.72 9.07
C LEU A 2 2.82 5.09 8.01
N MET A 3 2.15 4.11 7.44
CA MET A 3 1.01 4.36 6.55
C MET A 3 -0.28 4.30 7.39
N GLU A 4 -1.12 5.31 7.20
CA GLU A 4 -2.46 5.35 7.79
C GLU A 4 -3.48 5.06 6.70
N ILE A 5 -4.47 4.23 7.03
CA ILE A 5 -5.69 4.10 6.24
C ILE A 5 -6.87 4.62 7.05
N THR A 6 -7.85 5.21 6.36
CA THR A 6 -9.10 5.67 6.97
C THR A 6 -10.26 5.02 6.23
N ASN A 7 -11.15 4.35 6.97
CA ASN A 7 -12.38 3.84 6.41
C ASN A 7 -13.40 4.99 6.31
N THR A 8 -13.59 5.55 5.13
CA THR A 8 -14.56 6.64 4.87
C THR A 8 -15.97 6.12 4.56
N THR A 9 -16.19 4.81 4.64
CA THR A 9 -17.51 4.20 4.41
C THR A 9 -18.32 4.15 5.70
N THR A 10 -19.61 3.82 5.58
CA THR A 10 -20.52 3.61 6.72
C THR A 10 -20.42 2.21 7.32
N ASN A 11 -19.65 1.31 6.70
CA ASN A 11 -19.65 -0.12 6.99
C ASN A 11 -18.33 -0.54 7.63
N THR A 12 -18.34 -1.61 8.43
CA THR A 12 -17.08 -2.19 8.94
C THR A 12 -16.40 -2.97 7.83
N LEU A 13 -15.10 -2.72 7.62
CA LEU A 13 -14.28 -3.50 6.68
C LEU A 13 -13.47 -4.53 7.44
N LYS A 14 -13.54 -5.80 7.05
CA LYS A 14 -12.78 -6.89 7.68
C LYS A 14 -11.64 -7.36 6.78
N SER A 15 -10.62 -7.98 7.38
CA SER A 15 -9.51 -8.61 6.65
C SER A 15 -8.93 -7.71 5.57
N VAL A 16 -8.67 -6.44 5.91
CA VAL A 16 -8.20 -5.43 4.95
C VAL A 16 -6.73 -5.68 4.68
N GLU A 17 -6.38 -5.88 3.40
CA GLU A 17 -5.03 -6.12 2.96
C GLU A 17 -4.63 -5.15 1.86
N ILE A 18 -3.47 -4.51 1.99
CA ILE A 18 -2.81 -3.83 0.87
C ILE A 18 -1.89 -4.87 0.22
N LEU A 19 -2.33 -5.39 -0.92
CA LEU A 19 -1.72 -6.53 -1.59
C LEU A 19 -0.34 -6.18 -2.14
N THR A 20 -0.20 -5.05 -2.84
CA THR A 20 1.07 -4.61 -3.40
C THR A 20 1.04 -3.13 -3.74
N VAL A 21 2.13 -2.43 -3.44
CA VAL A 21 2.38 -1.08 -3.96
C VAL A 21 3.48 -1.16 -5.01
N PHE A 22 3.13 -0.93 -6.26
CA PHE A 22 4.09 -0.91 -7.35
C PHE A 22 4.67 0.50 -7.50
N LEU A 23 5.94 0.63 -7.16
CA LEU A 23 6.71 1.81 -7.47
C LEU A 23 7.17 1.68 -8.94
N LYS A 24 6.88 2.67 -9.79
CA LYS A 24 7.53 2.72 -11.11
C LYS A 24 9.04 2.92 -10.88
N ASP A 25 9.84 2.13 -11.57
CA ASP A 25 11.28 2.07 -11.37
C ASP A 25 11.97 3.33 -11.90
N GLU A 26 13.01 3.78 -11.20
CA GLU A 26 14.05 4.58 -11.83
C GLU A 26 14.91 3.62 -12.67
N GLU A 27 15.16 3.96 -13.93
CA GLU A 27 15.97 3.15 -14.84
C GLU A 27 17.39 2.97 -14.26
N GLY A 28 17.71 1.75 -13.83
CA GLY A 28 19.04 1.36 -13.40
C GLY A 28 19.74 0.50 -14.46
N PRO A 29 21.09 0.39 -14.41
CA PRO A 29 21.89 -0.36 -15.39
C PRO A 29 21.59 -1.88 -15.45
N ALA A 30 20.82 -2.42 -14.48
CA ALA A 30 20.40 -3.81 -14.40
C ALA A 30 18.95 -4.07 -14.87
N GLY A 31 18.25 -3.04 -15.37
CA GLY A 31 16.83 -3.11 -15.75
C GLY A 31 15.86 -2.65 -14.65
N PRO A 32 14.54 -2.69 -14.90
CA PRO A 32 13.52 -2.21 -13.96
C PRO A 32 13.57 -3.01 -12.65
N SER A 33 13.94 -2.33 -11.57
CA SER A 33 14.05 -2.89 -10.22
C SER A 33 12.68 -3.01 -9.55
N ARG A 34 12.02 -4.18 -9.65
CA ARG A 34 10.67 -4.40 -9.08
C ARG A 34 10.65 -4.31 -7.55
N ALA A 35 10.52 -3.08 -7.04
CA ALA A 35 10.28 -2.80 -5.65
C ALA A 35 8.78 -2.87 -5.38
N HIS A 36 8.40 -3.62 -4.36
CA HIS A 36 7.05 -3.57 -3.83
C HIS A 36 7.05 -3.49 -2.32
N ILE A 37 5.99 -2.86 -1.80
CA ILE A 37 5.78 -2.73 -0.37
C ILE A 37 4.55 -3.57 -0.03
N ARG A 38 4.71 -4.47 0.93
CA ARG A 38 3.63 -5.27 1.50
C ARG A 38 3.28 -4.73 2.88
N PHE A 39 2.00 -4.65 3.18
CA PHE A 39 1.52 -4.24 4.50
C PHE A 39 0.94 -5.44 5.25
N ASP A 40 1.02 -5.37 6.58
CA ASP A 40 0.38 -6.37 7.41
C ASP A 40 -1.15 -6.26 7.31
N PRO A 41 -1.87 -7.40 7.27
CA PRO A 41 -3.32 -7.40 7.18
C PRO A 41 -3.95 -6.82 8.44
N ILE A 42 -5.04 -6.08 8.26
CA ILE A 42 -5.81 -5.48 9.35
C ILE A 42 -7.08 -6.31 9.55
N LYS A 43 -7.31 -6.75 10.80
CA LYS A 43 -8.46 -7.60 11.12
C LYS A 43 -9.81 -6.91 10.87
N SER A 44 -9.92 -5.66 11.28
CA SER A 44 -11.16 -4.88 11.17
C SER A 44 -10.85 -3.38 11.21
N VAL A 45 -11.59 -2.60 10.44
CA VAL A 45 -11.57 -1.13 10.47
C VAL A 45 -13.02 -0.63 10.52
N GLN A 46 -13.38 -0.01 11.64
CA GLN A 46 -14.71 0.57 11.86
C GLN A 46 -14.97 1.78 10.96
N PRO A 47 -16.24 2.17 10.76
CA PRO A 47 -16.57 3.42 10.06
C PRO A 47 -15.86 4.63 10.68
N ASN A 48 -15.20 5.42 9.85
CA ASN A 48 -14.39 6.60 10.22
C ASN A 48 -13.17 6.30 11.12
N GLU A 49 -12.84 5.03 11.35
CA GLU A 49 -11.64 4.66 12.08
C GLU A 49 -10.39 4.84 11.23
N LYS A 50 -9.30 5.21 11.92
CA LYS A 50 -7.96 5.22 11.37
C LYS A 50 -7.21 3.98 11.86
N ALA A 51 -6.59 3.27 10.93
CA ALA A 51 -5.70 2.17 11.25
C ALA A 51 -4.28 2.48 10.74
N VAL A 52 -3.31 2.25 11.61
CA VAL A 52 -1.89 2.31 11.28
C VAL A 52 -1.43 0.93 10.86
N VAL A 53 -0.78 0.81 9.71
CA VAL A 53 -0.26 -0.46 9.20
C VAL A 53 1.25 -0.50 9.22
N SER A 54 1.79 -1.61 9.73
CA SER A 54 3.19 -1.98 9.55
C SER A 54 3.43 -2.51 8.14
N HIS A 55 4.66 -2.36 7.65
CA HIS A 55 5.04 -2.71 6.28
C HIS A 55 6.37 -3.43 6.21
N ARG A 56 6.59 -4.11 5.08
CA ARG A 56 7.88 -4.63 4.67
C ARG A 56 8.11 -4.36 3.19
N THR A 57 9.23 -3.72 2.89
CA THR A 57 9.67 -3.47 1.51
C THR A 57 10.41 -4.69 0.97
N TRP A 58 10.12 -5.04 -0.27
CA TRP A 58 10.76 -6.13 -1.01
C TRP A 58 11.32 -5.59 -2.32
N ILE A 59 12.57 -5.92 -2.61
CA ILE A 59 13.26 -5.52 -3.84
C ILE A 59 13.74 -6.81 -4.52
N ASN A 60 13.31 -7.04 -5.76
CA ASN A 60 13.67 -8.23 -6.53
C ASN A 60 13.42 -9.56 -5.75
N GLY A 61 12.29 -9.61 -5.03
CA GLY A 61 11.88 -10.79 -4.26
C GLY A 61 12.60 -11.01 -2.93
N ARG A 62 13.41 -10.06 -2.46
CA ARG A 62 14.09 -10.13 -1.15
C ARG A 62 13.65 -8.99 -0.23
N PRO A 63 13.52 -9.22 1.09
CA PRO A 63 13.18 -8.15 2.01
C PRO A 63 14.31 -7.14 2.06
N ALA A 64 13.98 -5.86 1.90
CA ALA A 64 14.91 -4.76 2.06
C ALA A 64 15.25 -4.56 3.54
N ASN A 65 16.45 -4.05 3.80
CA ASN A 65 16.81 -3.53 5.13
C ASN A 65 16.35 -2.06 5.26
N ASP A 66 16.45 -1.50 6.46
CA ASP A 66 15.99 -0.13 6.76
C ASP A 66 16.63 0.93 5.86
N ALA A 67 17.89 0.75 5.46
CA ALA A 67 18.60 1.68 4.58
C ALA A 67 18.07 1.68 3.14
N HIS A 68 17.42 0.59 2.72
CA HIS A 68 16.83 0.45 1.39
C HIS A 68 15.30 0.48 1.42
N ASP A 69 14.70 0.77 2.57
CA ASP A 69 13.24 0.92 2.68
C ASP A 69 12.76 2.06 1.78
N GLN A 70 11.79 1.75 0.92
CA GLN A 70 11.26 2.66 -0.09
C GLN A 70 9.95 3.33 0.35
N ILE A 71 9.47 3.12 1.60
CA ILE A 71 8.18 3.64 2.07
C ILE A 71 8.02 5.16 1.88
N ARG A 72 9.11 5.93 1.99
CA ARG A 72 9.11 7.38 1.77
C ARG A 72 8.77 7.79 0.34
N ARG A 73 8.88 6.86 -0.63
CA ARG A 73 8.46 7.14 -2.02
C ARG A 73 6.96 7.35 -2.12
N LEU A 74 6.17 6.86 -1.16
CA LEU A 74 4.73 7.09 -1.07
C LEU A 74 4.36 8.46 -0.48
N GLU A 75 5.34 9.23 0.02
CA GLU A 75 5.06 10.57 0.51
C GLU A 75 4.60 11.47 -0.66
N VAL A 76 3.44 12.10 -0.46
CA VAL A 76 2.93 13.14 -1.34
C VAL A 76 3.86 14.33 -1.25
N VAL A 77 4.53 14.65 -2.35
CA VAL A 77 5.36 15.84 -2.49
C VAL A 77 4.63 16.80 -3.42
N ALA A 78 4.30 17.99 -2.91
CA ALA A 78 3.61 19.00 -3.70
C ALA A 78 4.38 19.30 -5.00
N GLY A 79 3.70 19.23 -6.14
CA GLY A 79 4.28 19.48 -7.47
C GLY A 79 5.03 18.31 -8.10
N ALA A 80 5.15 17.15 -7.44
CA ALA A 80 5.80 15.96 -8.01
C ALA A 80 4.76 14.89 -8.35
N ALA A 81 4.66 14.52 -9.64
CA ALA A 81 3.91 13.34 -10.06
C ALA A 81 4.66 12.08 -9.63
N LYS A 82 4.08 11.32 -8.70
CA LYS A 82 4.59 10.01 -8.28
C LYS A 82 3.54 8.95 -8.58
N PRO A 83 3.46 8.46 -9.84
CA PRO A 83 2.47 7.48 -10.21
C PRO A 83 2.80 6.13 -9.54
N TYR A 84 2.00 5.75 -8.56
CA TYR A 84 1.94 4.40 -8.04
C TYR A 84 0.48 3.93 -7.95
N ALA A 85 0.29 2.63 -7.85
CA ALA A 85 -1.03 2.04 -7.63
C ALA A 85 -1.03 1.27 -6.32
N LEU A 86 -2.10 1.43 -5.54
CA LEU A 86 -2.39 0.62 -4.37
C LEU A 86 -3.42 -0.44 -4.76
N ASP A 87 -3.05 -1.71 -4.69
CA ASP A 87 -4.01 -2.81 -4.80
C ASP A 87 -4.47 -3.17 -3.39
N ILE A 88 -5.76 -3.01 -3.10
CA ILE A 88 -6.38 -3.28 -1.79
C ILE A 88 -7.48 -4.33 -1.92
N SER A 89 -7.59 -5.21 -0.93
CA SER A 89 -8.70 -6.14 -0.77
C SER A 89 -9.28 -6.09 0.63
N TRP A 90 -10.57 -6.39 0.76
CA TRP A 90 -11.25 -6.47 2.06
C TRP A 90 -12.44 -7.43 1.97
N GLU A 91 -12.90 -7.90 3.11
CA GLU A 91 -14.17 -8.62 3.25
C GLU A 91 -15.28 -7.63 3.67
N ASP A 92 -16.41 -7.66 2.97
CA ASP A 92 -17.58 -6.86 3.29
C ASP A 92 -18.48 -7.50 4.38
N GLU A 93 -19.60 -6.85 4.69
CA GLU A 93 -20.52 -7.31 5.75
C GLU A 93 -21.18 -8.66 5.44
N ASP A 94 -21.28 -9.03 4.16
CA ASP A 94 -21.83 -10.30 3.68
C ASP A 94 -20.75 -11.42 3.65
N GLY A 95 -19.52 -11.12 4.08
CA GLY A 95 -18.41 -12.08 4.04
C GLY A 95 -17.80 -12.23 2.65
N LYS A 96 -18.09 -11.33 1.71
CA LYS A 96 -17.59 -11.41 0.34
C LYS A 96 -16.30 -10.62 0.19
N MET A 97 -15.32 -11.23 -0.48
CA MET A 97 -14.06 -10.57 -0.82
C MET A 97 -14.26 -9.54 -1.93
N GLN A 98 -13.76 -8.34 -1.67
CA GLN A 98 -13.74 -7.19 -2.57
C GLN A 98 -12.30 -6.82 -2.91
N PHE A 99 -12.12 -6.21 -4.08
CA PHE A 99 -10.81 -5.80 -4.59
C PHE A 99 -10.93 -4.45 -5.27
N GLN A 100 -9.96 -3.57 -5.04
CA GLN A 100 -9.86 -2.28 -5.71
C GLN A 100 -8.40 -1.95 -6.02
N ARG A 101 -8.16 -1.40 -7.20
CA ARG A 101 -6.90 -0.73 -7.56
C ARG A 101 -7.11 0.78 -7.47
N ILE A 102 -6.32 1.45 -6.65
CA ILE A 102 -6.36 2.90 -6.46
C ILE A 102 -5.10 3.51 -7.10
N PRO A 103 -5.22 4.20 -8.25
CA PRO A 103 -4.11 4.98 -8.79
C PRO A 103 -3.87 6.22 -7.92
N VAL A 104 -2.62 6.47 -7.56
CA VAL A 104 -2.20 7.63 -6.76
C VAL A 104 -1.17 8.44 -7.53
N GLY A 105 -1.30 9.77 -7.51
CA GLY A 105 -0.31 10.70 -8.08
C GLY A 105 -0.51 11.07 -9.56
N HIS A 106 -1.73 11.48 -9.92
CA HIS A 106 -2.03 12.14 -11.20
C HIS A 106 -2.07 13.66 -11.06
#